data_AF-A0A965URF3-F1
#
_entry.id   AF-A0A965URF3-F1
#
_cell.length_a   1.000
_cell.length_b   1.000
_cell.length_c   1.000
_cell.angle_alpha   90.00
_cell.angle_beta   90.00
_cell.angle_gamma   90.00
#
_symmetry.space_group_name_H-M   'P 1'
#
loop_
_entity.id
_entity.type
_entity.pdbx_description
1 polymer ?
#
loop_
_entity_poly.entity_id
_entity_poly.type
_entity_poly.pdbx_seq_one_letter_code
_entity_poly.pdbx_strand_id
1 'polypeptide(L)' 'MFIDDNSLRKELKTILLTKTRNQVVKEIKARGLKMHQYTIDRFLSGALVSIKTLRTLDEYVYRQSKGFK' A
#
# COMPACT_ATOMS: atom_id res chain seq x y z
N MET A 1 -4.66 -3.33 16.25
CA MET A 1 -3.54 -3.13 15.31
C MET A 1 -3.31 -1.64 15.20
N PHE A 2 -2.16 -1.17 15.66
CA PHE A 2 -1.77 0.24 15.52
C PHE A 2 -1.07 0.36 14.16
N ILE A 3 -1.70 1.05 13.21
CA ILE A 3 -1.09 1.33 11.91
C ILE A 3 -0.46 2.72 12.03
N ASP A 4 0.87 2.79 11.94
CA ASP A 4 1.56 4.07 11.82
C ASP A 4 1.50 4.54 10.37
N ASP A 5 0.58 5.47 10.10
CA ASP A 5 0.34 6.08 8.80
C ASP A 5 1.62 6.66 8.19
N ASN A 6 2.52 7.23 8.99
CA ASN A 6 3.73 7.87 8.48
C ASN A 6 4.76 6.82 8.04
N SER A 7 4.98 5.79 8.85
CA SER A 7 5.85 4.67 8.51
C SER A 7 5.32 3.92 7.29
N LEU A 8 4.02 3.66 7.23
CA LEU A 8 3.39 2.99 6.09
C LEU A 8 3.53 3.79 4.78
N ARG A 9 3.40 5.13 4.83
CA ARG A 9 3.65 5.99 3.66
C ARG A 9 5.10 5.92 3.20
N LYS A 10 6.05 5.89 4.13
CA LYS A 10 7.49 5.79 3.83
C LYS A 10 7.80 4.46 3.15
N GLU A 11 7.34 3.36 3.71
CA GLU A 11 7.58 2.02 3.16
C GLU A 11 6.91 1.84 1.79
N LEU A 12 5.69 2.34 1.62
CA LEU A 12 5.03 2.33 0.32
C LEU A 12 5.79 3.16 -0.72
N LYS A 13 6.33 4.33 -0.35
CA LYS A 13 7.21 5.12 -1.24
C LYS A 13 8.46 4.35 -1.63
N THR A 14 9.08 3.60 -0.71
CA THR A 14 10.23 2.75 -1.01
C THR A 14 9.89 1.67 -2.04
N ILE A 15 8.74 0.99 -1.91
CA ILE A 15 8.28 0.02 -2.91
C ILE A 15 8.07 0.70 -4.28
N LEU A 16 7.56 1.94 -4.28
CA LEU A 16 7.33 2.69 -5.50
C LEU A 16 8.60 3.15 -6.23
N LEU A 17 9.78 2.97 -5.64
CA LEU A 17 11.06 3.16 -6.33
C LEU A 17 11.33 2.06 -7.38
N THR A 18 10.75 0.87 -7.17
CA THR A 18 10.96 -0.31 -8.04
C THR A 18 9.68 -0.76 -8.74
N LYS A 19 8.52 -0.31 -8.27
CA LYS A 19 7.21 -0.66 -8.82
C LYS A 19 6.38 0.59 -9.13
N THR A 20 5.64 0.55 -10.22
CA THR A 20 4.61 1.57 -10.49
C THR A 20 3.40 1.37 -9.58
N ARG A 21 2.65 2.45 -9.32
CA ARG A 21 1.38 2.36 -8.59
C ARG A 21 0.39 1.37 -9.23
N ASN A 22 0.40 1.27 -10.57
CA ASN A 22 -0.42 0.32 -11.30
C ASN A 22 -0.01 -1.14 -11.06
N GLN A 23 1.30 -1.43 -10.96
CA GLN A 23 1.76 -2.76 -10.56
C GLN A 23 1.32 -3.10 -9.13
N VAL A 24 1.47 -2.17 -8.18
CA VAL A 24 0.97 -2.34 -6.81
C VAL A 24 -0.54 -2.64 -6.80
N VAL A 25 -1.34 -1.87 -7.53
CA VAL A 25 -2.79 -2.11 -7.64
C VAL A 25 -3.09 -3.49 -8.24
N LYS A 26 -2.38 -3.89 -9.29
CA LYS A 26 -2.54 -5.22 -9.92
C LYS A 26 -2.23 -6.34 -8.93
N GLU A 27 -1.13 -6.24 -8.17
CA GLU A 27 -0.73 -7.23 -7.17
C GLU A 27 -1.75 -7.33 -6.01
N ILE A 28 -2.27 -6.20 -5.56
CA ILE A 28 -3.33 -6.18 -4.55
C ILE A 28 -4.61 -6.83 -5.10
N LYS A 29 -5.00 -6.50 -6.33
CA LYS A 29 -6.19 -7.07 -7.00
C LYS A 29 -6.06 -8.57 -7.27
N ALA A 30 -4.87 -9.05 -7.60
CA ALA A 30 -4.60 -10.48 -7.81
C ALA A 30 -4.90 -11.32 -6.56
N ARG A 31 -4.94 -10.70 -5.38
CA ARG A 31 -5.30 -11.34 -4.10
C ARG A 31 -6.80 -11.27 -3.79
N GLY A 32 -7.64 -10.83 -4.73
CA GLY A 32 -9.09 -10.64 -4.54
C GLY A 32 -9.46 -9.38 -3.75
N LEU A 33 -8.50 -8.49 -3.47
CA LEU A 33 -8.74 -7.24 -2.74
C LEU A 33 -9.08 -6.09 -3.69
N LYS A 34 -10.01 -5.21 -3.25
CA LYS A 34 -10.40 -4.03 -4.01
C LYS A 34 -9.39 -2.90 -3.76
N MET A 35 -8.77 -2.40 -4.83
CA MET A 35 -7.88 -1.23 -4.77
C MET A 35 -7.95 -0.42 -6.08
N HIS A 36 -7.85 0.90 -5.98
CA HIS A 36 -7.73 1.79 -7.13
C HIS A 36 -6.45 2.62 -7.01
N GLN A 37 -5.86 3.00 -8.15
CA GLN A 37 -4.65 3.82 -8.17
C GLN A 37 -4.85 5.15 -7.41
N TYR A 38 -5.98 5.82 -7.65
CA TYR A 38 -6.39 7.02 -6.92
C TYR A 38 -6.38 6.88 -5.38
N THR A 39 -6.68 5.69 -4.85
CA THR A 39 -6.63 5.44 -3.41
C THR A 39 -5.20 5.48 -2.88
N ILE A 40 -4.24 4.96 -3.66
CA ILE A 40 -2.81 5.07 -3.35
C ILE A 40 -2.37 6.53 -3.46
N ASP A 41 -2.80 7.26 -4.48
CA ASP A 41 -2.44 8.68 -4.66
C ASP A 41 -2.92 9.54 -3.48
N ARG A 42 -4.18 9.36 -3.06
CA ARG A 42 -4.72 10.00 -1.86
C ARG A 42 -3.94 9.62 -0.59
N PHE A 43 -3.60 8.35 -0.44
CA PHE A 43 -2.79 7.91 0.69
C PHE A 43 -1.35 8.43 0.62
N LEU A 44 -0.80 8.80 -0.53
CA LEU A 44 0.53 9.42 -0.58
C LEU A 44 0.49 10.93 -0.39
N SER A 45 -0.64 11.57 -0.68
CA SER A 45 -0.83 13.02 -0.58
C SER A 45 -1.12 13.55 0.83
N GLY A 46 -1.13 12.69 1.85
CA GLY A 46 -1.50 13.10 3.22
C GLY A 46 -2.98 12.94 3.53
N ALA A 47 -3.83 12.58 2.55
CA ALA A 47 -5.26 12.48 2.79
C ALA A 47 -5.62 11.31 3.71
N LEU A 48 -6.71 11.49 4.47
CA LEU A 48 -7.36 10.42 5.21
C LEU A 48 -7.96 9.40 4.23
N VAL A 49 -7.75 8.12 4.54
CA VAL A 49 -8.31 6.98 3.82
C VAL A 49 -8.99 6.03 4.82
N SER A 50 -9.82 5.11 4.32
CA SER A 50 -10.54 4.19 5.20
C SER A 50 -9.60 3.24 5.95
N ILE A 51 -10.01 2.78 7.14
CA ILE A 51 -9.27 1.75 7.91
C ILE A 51 -9.04 0.49 7.06
N LYS A 52 -10.00 0.11 6.22
CA LYS A 52 -9.88 -1.03 5.30
C LYS A 52 -8.75 -0.82 4.29
N THR A 53 -8.63 0.40 3.75
CA THR A 53 -7.53 0.79 2.86
C THR A 53 -6.20 0.71 3.59
N LEU A 54 -6.11 1.26 4.79
CA LEU A 54 -4.89 1.21 5.62
C LEU A 54 -4.44 -0.23 5.86
N ARG A 55 -5.36 -1.10 6.32
CA ARG A 55 -5.07 -2.53 6.50
C ARG A 55 -4.60 -3.21 5.22
N THR A 56 -5.24 -2.92 4.09
CA THR A 56 -4.84 -3.51 2.80
C THR A 56 -3.43 -3.09 2.39
N LEU A 57 -3.09 -1.81 2.59
CA LEU A 57 -1.76 -1.29 2.28
C LEU A 57 -0.72 -1.84 3.26
N ASP A 58 -1.01 -1.86 4.55
CA ASP A 58 -0.14 -2.43 5.57
C ASP A 58 0.18 -3.91 5.29
N GLU A 59 -0.84 -4.72 5.04
CA GLU A 59 -0.65 -6.14 4.67
C GLU A 59 0.15 -6.31 3.38
N TYR A 60 -0.05 -5.42 2.39
CA TYR A 60 0.72 -5.46 1.16
C TYR A 60 2.20 -5.13 1.42
N VAL A 61 2.46 -4.05 2.15
CA VAL A 61 3.81 -3.59 2.49
C VAL A 61 4.54 -4.62 3.35
N TYR A 62 3.88 -5.17 4.37
CA TYR A 62 4.41 -6.26 5.21
C TYR A 62 4.86 -7.47 4.37
N ARG A 63 4.11 -7.83 3.33
CA ARG A 63 4.49 -8.94 2.44
C ARG A 63 5.69 -8.61 1.56
N GLN A 64 5.80 -7.37 1.08
CA GLN A 64 6.98 -6.95 0.32
C GLN A 64 8.22 -6.91 1.21
N SER A 65 8.09 -6.52 2.49
CA SER A 65 9.22 -6.45 3.42
C SER A 65 9.66 -7.82 3.98
N LYS A 66 8.72 -8.77 4.11
CA LYS A 66 9.01 -10.15 4.57
C LYS A 66 9.27 -11.15 3.44
N GLY A 67 9.09 -10.76 2.18
CA GLY A 67 9.01 -11.64 1.01
C GLY A 67 10.12 -11.49 -0.03
N PHE A 68 11.32 -11.07 0.36
CA PHE A 68 12.55 -11.40 -0.37
C PHE A 68 13.39 -12.36 0.49
N LYS A 69 13.12 -13.66 0.32
CA LYS A 69 14.08 -14.75 0.44
C LYS A 69 13.88 -15.64 -0.78
#